data_AF-A0A950ALM3-F1
#
_entry.id   AF-A0A950ALM3-F1
#
_cell.length_a   1.000
_cell.length_b   1.000
_cell.length_c   1.000
_cell.angle_alpha   90.00
_cell.angle_beta   90.00
_cell.angle_gamma   90.00
#
_symmetry.space_group_name_H-M   'P 1'
#
loop_
_entity.id
_entity.type
_entity.pdbx_description
1 polymer ?
#
loop_
_entity_poly.entity_id
_entity_poly.type
_entity_poly.pdbx_seq_one_letter_code
_entity_poly.pdbx_strand_id
1 'polypeptide(L)'
;IRWWEEYTARERGEMNNNPSPGNKAGGLTTILEKSLGAVAKGGTTNLVDVVQYAETVTAKGLVFMDTPGYDPVSATGQVAGGANLICFTTGRGSVYGCKPAPSLKLATNSRLYRQMTDDMDINCGEILEGEASIAEVGERIFQLILETASGRQSRSEAHGFGAEEFVPWMLGAVM
;
A
#
# COMPACT_ATOMS: atom_id res chain seq x y z
N ILE A 1 10.92 4.45 -15.76
CA ILE A 1 10.28 3.41 -16.61
C ILE A 1 11.28 2.63 -17.44
N ARG A 2 12.10 3.24 -18.32
CA ARG A 2 13.09 2.49 -19.14
C ARG A 2 13.99 1.55 -18.34
N TRP A 3 14.42 1.98 -17.16
CA TRP A 3 15.18 1.13 -16.24
C TRP A 3 14.42 -0.14 -15.83
N TRP A 4 13.11 -0.05 -15.55
CA TRP A 4 12.26 -1.22 -15.25
C TRP A 4 12.06 -2.12 -16.47
N GLU A 5 11.92 -1.55 -17.67
CA GLU A 5 11.86 -2.34 -18.92
C GLU A 5 13.14 -3.16 -19.12
N GLU A 6 14.30 -2.54 -18.90
CA GLU A 6 15.60 -3.21 -18.99
C GLU A 6 15.81 -4.24 -17.86
N TYR A 7 15.39 -3.91 -16.63
CA TYR A 7 15.46 -4.80 -15.48
C TYR A 7 14.63 -6.06 -15.70
N THR A 8 13.35 -5.90 -16.06
CA THR A 8 12.45 -7.03 -16.33
C THR A 8 12.96 -7.88 -17.49
N ALA A 9 13.47 -7.27 -18.56
CA ALA A 9 14.06 -8.01 -19.68
C ALA A 9 15.27 -8.85 -19.25
N ARG A 10 16.18 -8.32 -18.41
CA ARG A 10 17.33 -9.06 -17.88
C ARG A 10 16.90 -10.23 -16.99
N GLU A 11 15.88 -10.03 -16.18
CA GLU A 11 15.32 -11.06 -15.29
C GLU A 11 14.34 -12.02 -15.99
N ARG A 12 14.15 -11.88 -17.31
CA ARG A 12 13.19 -12.66 -18.13
C ARG A 12 11.74 -12.55 -17.61
N GLY A 13 11.40 -11.39 -17.05
CA GLY A 13 10.07 -11.02 -16.59
C GLY A 13 9.34 -10.10 -17.56
N GLU A 14 8.04 -9.91 -17.33
CA GLU A 14 7.21 -8.94 -18.05
C GLU A 14 6.63 -7.89 -17.09
N MET A 15 6.63 -6.62 -17.50
CA MET A 15 6.04 -5.52 -16.71
C MET A 15 4.52 -5.61 -16.53
N ASN A 16 3.84 -6.46 -17.30
CA ASN A 16 2.39 -6.70 -17.27
C ASN A 16 2.01 -7.90 -16.36
N ASN A 17 2.97 -8.51 -15.66
CA ASN A 17 2.76 -9.74 -14.89
C ASN A 17 1.86 -9.52 -13.64
N ASN A 18 1.42 -8.28 -13.46
CA ASN A 18 0.37 -7.84 -12.55
C ASN A 18 -0.74 -7.22 -13.42
N PRO A 19 -2.04 -7.57 -13.32
CA PRO A 19 -2.75 -8.13 -12.17
C PRO A 19 -2.45 -9.60 -11.87
N SER A 20 -2.30 -9.92 -10.59
CA SER A 20 -2.18 -11.30 -10.10
C SER A 20 -3.44 -12.14 -10.41
N PRO A 21 -3.40 -13.49 -10.33
CA PRO A 21 -4.58 -14.33 -10.53
C PRO A 21 -5.78 -13.92 -9.66
N GLY A 22 -5.52 -13.54 -8.40
CA GLY A 22 -6.55 -13.04 -7.49
C GLY A 22 -7.13 -11.69 -7.90
N ASN A 23 -6.33 -10.81 -8.51
CA ASN A 23 -6.80 -9.54 -9.07
C ASN A 23 -7.66 -9.75 -10.33
N LYS A 24 -7.26 -10.67 -11.22
CA LYS A 24 -8.03 -11.03 -12.42
C LYS A 24 -9.39 -11.65 -12.04
N ALA A 25 -9.40 -12.57 -11.07
CA ALA A 25 -10.65 -13.12 -10.53
C ALA A 25 -11.52 -12.05 -9.83
N GLY A 26 -10.90 -10.97 -9.34
CA GLY A 26 -11.58 -9.81 -8.76
C GLY A 26 -12.07 -8.78 -9.79
N GLY A 27 -11.92 -9.05 -11.09
CA GLY A 27 -12.45 -8.20 -12.17
C GLY A 27 -11.44 -7.26 -12.83
N LEU A 28 -10.18 -7.20 -12.37
CA LEU A 28 -9.15 -6.38 -13.02
C LEU A 28 -8.64 -7.07 -14.28
N THR A 29 -8.89 -6.45 -15.43
CA THR A 29 -8.63 -7.05 -16.75
C THR A 29 -7.23 -6.74 -17.27
N THR A 30 -6.68 -5.57 -16.93
CA THR A 30 -5.38 -5.09 -17.45
C THR A 30 -4.51 -4.48 -16.35
N ILE A 31 -3.20 -4.42 -16.59
CA ILE A 31 -2.28 -3.66 -15.74
C ILE A 31 -2.65 -2.17 -15.71
N LEU A 32 -3.15 -1.63 -16.83
CA LEU A 32 -3.52 -0.21 -16.94
C LEU A 32 -4.67 0.14 -16.00
N GLU A 33 -5.72 -0.69 -15.98
CA GLU A 33 -6.86 -0.53 -15.08
C GLU A 33 -6.41 -0.56 -13.60
N LYS A 34 -5.53 -1.51 -13.25
CA LYS A 34 -4.95 -1.58 -11.91
C LYS A 34 -4.12 -0.34 -11.58
N SER A 35 -3.29 0.13 -12.51
CA SER A 35 -2.42 1.29 -12.33
C SER A 35 -3.22 2.59 -12.14
N LEU A 36 -4.36 2.76 -12.82
CA LEU A 36 -5.24 3.91 -12.61
C LEU A 36 -5.77 3.97 -11.16
N GLY A 37 -6.21 2.84 -10.63
CA GLY A 37 -6.59 2.74 -9.21
C GLY A 37 -5.41 2.97 -8.27
N ALA A 38 -4.20 2.55 -8.65
CA ALA A 38 -3.00 2.78 -7.85
C ALA A 38 -2.63 4.27 -7.75
N VAL A 39 -2.68 5.00 -8.87
CA VAL A 39 -2.38 6.44 -8.97
C VAL A 39 -3.39 7.28 -8.20
N ALA A 40 -4.65 6.86 -8.12
CA ALA A 40 -5.69 7.58 -7.36
C ALA A 40 -5.33 7.81 -5.88
N LYS A 41 -4.46 6.99 -5.29
CA LYS A 41 -3.97 7.15 -3.91
C LYS A 41 -3.09 8.39 -3.72
N GLY A 42 -2.50 8.94 -4.78
CA GLY A 42 -1.75 10.19 -4.73
C GLY A 42 -2.63 11.43 -4.54
N GLY A 43 -3.96 11.28 -4.65
CA GLY A 43 -4.90 12.40 -4.58
C GLY A 43 -4.72 13.36 -5.75
N THR A 44 -4.90 14.65 -5.49
CA THR A 44 -4.88 15.73 -6.50
C THR A 44 -3.74 16.73 -6.30
N THR A 45 -2.87 16.50 -5.31
CA THR A 45 -1.72 17.37 -5.06
C THR A 45 -0.60 17.14 -6.07
N ASN A 46 0.28 18.12 -6.23
CA ASN A 46 1.42 18.01 -7.14
C ASN A 46 2.45 17.01 -6.62
N LEU A 47 2.97 16.17 -7.52
CA LEU A 47 4.18 15.39 -7.28
C LEU A 47 5.36 16.34 -7.11
N VAL A 48 6.04 16.28 -5.96
CA VAL A 48 7.13 17.21 -5.64
C VAL A 48 8.51 16.60 -5.82
N ASP A 49 8.62 15.28 -5.75
CA ASP A 49 9.90 14.58 -5.88
C ASP A 49 9.71 13.11 -6.27
N VAL A 50 10.77 12.52 -6.83
CA VAL A 50 10.86 11.09 -7.15
C VAL A 50 12.19 10.56 -6.63
N VAL A 51 12.14 9.62 -5.71
CA VAL A 51 13.32 9.07 -5.03
C VAL A 51 13.50 7.58 -5.34
N GLN A 52 14.73 7.09 -5.27
CA GLN A 52 15.02 5.67 -5.48
C GLN A 52 14.61 4.82 -4.27
N TYR A 53 14.62 3.50 -4.44
CA TYR A 53 14.33 2.55 -3.38
C TYR A 53 15.18 2.83 -2.12
N ALA A 54 14.51 3.03 -0.97
CA ALA A 54 15.12 3.34 0.33
C ALA A 54 15.96 4.63 0.39
N GLU A 55 15.90 5.49 -0.63
CA GLU A 55 16.50 6.82 -0.57
C GLU A 55 15.76 7.68 0.47
N THR A 56 16.51 8.46 1.25
CA THR A 56 15.95 9.30 2.31
C THR A 56 15.08 10.40 1.72
N VAL A 57 13.80 10.42 2.12
CA VAL A 57 12.85 11.45 1.68
C VAL A 57 13.10 12.74 2.46
N THR A 58 13.41 13.83 1.75
CA THR A 58 13.65 15.15 2.37
C THR A 58 12.63 16.23 1.94
N ALA A 59 11.97 16.05 0.80
CA ALA A 59 10.92 16.94 0.31
C ALA A 59 9.64 16.83 1.15
N LYS A 60 8.85 17.92 1.20
CA LYS A 60 7.52 17.94 1.82
C LYS A 60 6.45 18.00 0.75
N GLY A 61 5.53 17.04 0.75
CA GLY A 61 4.46 16.92 -0.24
C GLY A 61 4.29 15.47 -0.72
N LEU A 62 3.70 15.28 -1.89
CA LEU A 62 3.61 13.96 -2.52
C LEU A 62 4.96 13.60 -3.14
N VAL A 63 5.64 12.61 -2.56
CA VAL A 63 6.89 12.04 -3.08
C VAL A 63 6.62 10.63 -3.57
N PHE A 64 7.12 10.30 -4.77
CA PHE A 64 7.03 8.95 -5.33
C PHE A 64 8.34 8.21 -5.09
N MET A 65 8.31 7.11 -4.33
CA MET A 65 9.47 6.23 -4.21
C MET A 65 9.40 5.11 -5.25
N ASP A 66 10.43 5.01 -6.08
CA ASP A 66 10.54 3.99 -7.12
C ASP A 66 10.89 2.64 -6.49
N THR A 67 9.89 1.77 -6.36
CA THR A 67 10.00 0.46 -5.68
C THR A 67 9.42 -0.68 -6.52
N PRO A 68 9.81 -1.95 -6.28
CA PRO A 68 9.17 -3.11 -6.88
C PRO A 68 7.67 -3.21 -6.54
N GLY A 69 6.92 -3.96 -7.34
CA GLY A 69 5.47 -4.14 -7.16
C GLY A 69 5.06 -5.10 -6.03
N TYR A 70 6.01 -5.82 -5.42
CA TYR A 70 5.73 -6.76 -4.33
C TYR A 70 5.59 -6.02 -3.00
N ASP A 71 4.39 -6.10 -2.41
CA ASP A 71 3.93 -5.27 -1.29
C ASP A 71 4.94 -5.16 -0.12
N PRO A 72 5.46 -6.26 0.48
CA PRO A 72 6.38 -6.15 1.62
C PRO A 72 7.70 -5.49 1.25
N VAL A 73 8.18 -5.70 0.02
CA VAL A 73 9.43 -5.09 -0.46
C VAL A 73 9.26 -3.61 -0.72
N SER A 74 8.15 -3.21 -1.35
CA SER A 74 7.79 -1.82 -1.59
C SER A 74 7.69 -1.02 -0.29
N ALA A 75 6.91 -1.54 0.66
CA ALA A 75 6.72 -0.89 1.95
C ALA A 75 8.01 -0.86 2.79
N THR A 76 8.85 -1.90 2.71
CA THR A 76 10.18 -1.90 3.34
C THR A 76 11.05 -0.76 2.82
N GLY A 77 11.04 -0.50 1.50
CA GLY A 77 11.74 0.63 0.92
C GLY A 77 11.23 1.96 1.46
N GLN A 78 9.91 2.12 1.55
CA GLN A 78 9.28 3.35 2.08
C GLN A 78 9.65 3.60 3.53
N VAL A 79 9.60 2.57 4.38
CA VAL A 79 10.00 2.68 5.78
C VAL A 79 11.49 2.98 5.90
N ALA A 80 12.34 2.32 5.12
CA ALA A 80 13.78 2.59 5.10
C ALA A 80 14.11 4.03 4.63
N GLY A 81 13.32 4.60 3.73
CA GLY A 81 13.44 5.99 3.29
C GLY A 81 12.87 7.03 4.26
N GLY A 82 12.24 6.60 5.36
CA GLY A 82 11.79 7.47 6.46
C GLY A 82 10.28 7.52 6.70
N ALA A 83 9.48 6.62 6.11
CA ALA A 83 8.05 6.55 6.42
C ALA A 83 7.83 6.03 7.85
N ASN A 84 7.12 6.80 8.67
CA ASN A 84 6.82 6.46 10.06
C ASN A 84 5.45 5.77 10.24
N LEU A 85 4.65 5.69 9.18
CA LEU A 85 3.34 5.05 9.17
C LEU A 85 3.02 4.60 7.75
N ILE A 86 2.37 3.45 7.61
CA ILE A 86 1.94 2.88 6.32
C ILE A 86 0.41 2.78 6.31
N CYS A 87 -0.23 3.30 5.25
CA CYS A 87 -1.64 3.04 4.96
C CYS A 87 -1.73 1.96 3.87
N PHE A 88 -2.15 0.77 4.27
CA PHE A 88 -2.18 -0.42 3.42
C PHE A 88 -3.62 -0.76 2.99
N THR A 89 -3.97 -0.48 1.73
CA THR A 89 -5.30 -0.82 1.20
C THR A 89 -5.35 -2.29 0.77
N THR A 90 -6.38 -3.02 1.20
CA THR A 90 -6.55 -4.43 0.79
C THR A 90 -8.01 -4.77 0.48
N GLY A 91 -8.22 -5.44 -0.65
CA GLY A 91 -9.52 -6.00 -1.03
C GLY A 91 -9.60 -7.52 -0.90
N ARG A 92 -8.50 -8.16 -0.50
CA ARG A 92 -8.32 -9.61 -0.49
C ARG A 92 -7.94 -10.18 0.88
N GLY A 93 -7.80 -9.34 1.90
CA GLY A 93 -7.49 -9.76 3.26
C GLY A 93 -6.00 -9.98 3.52
N SER A 94 -5.12 -9.22 2.86
CA SER A 94 -3.74 -9.16 3.31
C SER A 94 -3.69 -8.50 4.68
N VAL A 95 -3.06 -9.16 5.65
CA VAL A 95 -2.94 -8.71 7.05
C VAL A 95 -1.59 -8.02 7.31
N TYR A 96 -1.05 -7.36 6.28
CA TYR A 96 0.27 -6.75 6.29
C TYR A 96 0.55 -5.91 7.54
N GLY A 97 1.64 -6.21 8.23
CA GLY A 97 2.24 -5.39 9.27
C GLY A 97 3.72 -5.13 8.99
N CYS A 98 4.27 -4.05 9.52
CA CYS A 98 5.69 -3.74 9.35
C CYS A 98 6.29 -3.30 10.68
N LYS A 99 7.07 -4.15 11.34
CA LYS A 99 7.89 -3.70 12.49
C LYS A 99 9.19 -3.12 11.94
N PRO A 100 9.15 -1.89 11.40
CA PRO A 100 9.41 -0.73 12.24
C PRO A 100 8.37 0.42 12.19
N ALA A 101 7.31 0.33 11.37
CA ALA A 101 6.33 1.39 11.19
C ALA A 101 4.88 0.89 11.34
N PRO A 102 4.05 1.51 12.22
CA PRO A 102 2.62 1.23 12.32
C PRO A 102 1.96 1.13 10.95
N SER A 103 1.17 0.08 10.73
CA SER A 103 0.56 -0.21 9.44
C SER A 103 -0.96 -0.28 9.60
N LEU A 104 -1.68 0.67 8.99
CA LEU A 104 -3.13 0.76 9.00
C LEU A 104 -3.72 0.00 7.81
N LYS A 105 -4.52 -1.02 8.08
CA LYS A 105 -5.18 -1.85 7.06
C LYS A 105 -6.53 -1.24 6.72
N LEU A 106 -6.68 -0.84 5.46
CA LEU A 106 -7.88 -0.20 4.93
C LEU A 106 -8.61 -1.21 4.04
N ALA A 107 -9.71 -1.77 4.54
CA ALA A 107 -10.50 -2.75 3.80
C ALA A 107 -11.29 -2.07 2.68
N THR A 108 -11.14 -2.52 1.44
CA THR A 108 -11.82 -1.87 0.29
C THR A 108 -13.28 -2.28 0.11
N ASN A 109 -13.79 -3.23 0.91
CA ASN A 109 -15.18 -3.66 0.89
C ASN A 109 -15.65 -4.14 2.27
N SER A 110 -16.92 -3.88 2.60
CA SER A 110 -17.49 -4.14 3.92
C SER A 110 -17.66 -5.64 4.22
N ARG A 111 -17.72 -6.49 3.18
CA ARG A 111 -17.71 -7.94 3.38
C ARG A 111 -16.38 -8.38 3.99
N LEU A 112 -15.26 -7.96 3.41
CA LEU A 112 -13.93 -8.24 3.94
C LEU A 112 -13.79 -7.71 5.36
N TYR A 113 -14.17 -6.45 5.58
CA TYR A 113 -14.09 -5.84 6.91
C TYR A 113 -14.86 -6.65 7.97
N ARG A 114 -16.10 -7.06 7.68
CA ARG A 114 -16.91 -7.87 8.61
C ARG A 114 -16.32 -9.26 8.86
N GLN A 115 -15.63 -9.85 7.88
CA GLN A 115 -15.00 -11.16 8.03
C GLN A 115 -13.66 -11.12 8.77
N MET A 116 -12.96 -9.98 8.72
CA MET A 116 -11.62 -9.79 9.27
C MET A 116 -11.56 -8.53 10.15
N THR A 117 -12.59 -8.31 10.97
CA THR A 117 -12.72 -7.07 11.78
C THR A 117 -11.58 -6.90 12.77
N ASP A 118 -10.98 -8.00 13.21
CA ASP A 118 -9.83 -7.99 14.11
C ASP A 118 -8.53 -7.59 13.41
N ASP A 119 -8.46 -7.70 12.08
CA ASP A 119 -7.27 -7.37 11.28
C ASP A 119 -7.37 -6.00 10.58
N MET A 120 -8.58 -5.50 10.35
CA MET A 120 -8.82 -4.28 9.56
C MET A 120 -9.03 -3.06 10.47
N ASP A 121 -8.33 -1.95 10.19
CA ASP A 121 -8.46 -0.73 10.98
C ASP A 121 -9.63 0.14 10.53
N ILE A 122 -9.91 0.20 9.22
CA ILE A 122 -11.01 1.00 8.64
C ILE A 122 -11.75 0.20 7.56
N ASN A 123 -13.09 0.35 7.56
CA ASN A 123 -13.95 -0.10 6.46
C ASN A 123 -14.13 1.01 5.42
N CYS A 124 -13.45 0.92 4.27
CA CYS A 124 -13.69 1.82 3.14
C CYS A 124 -14.83 1.33 2.23
N GLY A 125 -15.39 0.14 2.50
CA GLY A 125 -16.51 -0.43 1.75
C GLY A 125 -17.82 0.35 1.90
N GLU A 126 -17.97 1.12 2.98
CA GLU A 126 -19.12 2.00 3.23
C GLU A 126 -19.33 3.01 2.08
N ILE A 127 -18.26 3.36 1.36
CA ILE A 127 -18.32 4.21 0.15
C ILE A 127 -19.11 3.52 -0.96
N LEU A 128 -18.87 2.21 -1.18
CA LEU A 128 -19.54 1.44 -2.21
C LEU A 128 -20.98 1.08 -1.81
N GLU A 129 -21.26 1.00 -0.51
CA GLU A 129 -22.60 0.75 0.03
C GLU A 129 -23.46 2.03 0.10
N GLY A 130 -22.86 3.21 -0.15
CA GLY A 130 -23.53 4.51 -0.11
C GLY A 130 -23.81 5.01 1.32
N GLU A 131 -23.17 4.42 2.32
CA GLU A 131 -23.33 4.77 3.73
C GLU A 131 -22.41 5.93 4.15
N ALA A 132 -21.32 6.15 3.42
CA ALA A 132 -20.40 7.26 3.63
C ALA A 132 -19.84 7.77 2.29
N SER A 133 -19.49 9.06 2.24
CA SER A 133 -18.77 9.66 1.12
C SER A 133 -17.26 9.40 1.20
N ILE A 134 -16.57 9.61 0.06
CA ILE A 134 -15.10 9.57 0.00
C ILE A 134 -14.48 10.57 1.00
N ALA A 135 -15.08 11.75 1.17
CA ALA A 135 -14.58 12.77 2.08
C ALA A 135 -14.70 12.35 3.55
N GLU A 136 -15.83 11.75 3.94
CA GLU A 136 -16.05 11.29 5.32
C GLU A 136 -15.10 10.14 5.69
N VAL A 137 -14.90 9.18 4.79
CA VAL A 137 -13.94 8.09 5.01
C VAL A 137 -12.50 8.62 4.97
N GLY A 138 -12.20 9.57 4.10
CA GLY A 138 -10.91 10.25 4.06
C GLY A 138 -10.57 10.96 5.38
N GLU A 139 -11.53 11.66 5.96
CA GLU A 139 -11.38 12.31 7.28
C GLU A 139 -11.14 11.27 8.38
N ARG A 140 -11.89 10.16 8.38
CA ARG A 140 -11.67 9.05 9.34
C ARG A 140 -10.27 8.44 9.21
N ILE A 141 -9.77 8.26 7.99
CA ILE A 141 -8.40 7.79 7.74
C ILE A 141 -7.40 8.80 8.31
N PHE A 142 -7.60 10.09 8.03
CA PHE A 142 -6.70 11.15 8.52
C PHE A 142 -6.65 11.20 10.05
N GLN A 143 -7.81 11.18 10.72
CA GLN A 143 -7.87 11.14 12.18
C GLN A 143 -7.17 9.89 12.75
N LEU A 144 -7.39 8.72 12.15
CA LEU A 144 -6.72 7.50 12.59
C LEU A 144 -5.20 7.57 12.40
N ILE A 145 -4.70 8.19 11.32
CA ILE A 145 -3.27 8.45 11.13
C ILE A 145 -2.72 9.28 12.28
N LEU A 146 -3.42 10.36 12.66
CA LEU A 146 -3.02 11.23 13.78
C LEU A 146 -3.02 10.48 15.12
N GLU A 147 -4.07 9.72 15.41
CA GLU A 147 -4.16 8.91 16.63
C GLU A 147 -3.03 7.88 16.71
N THR A 148 -2.74 7.22 15.59
CA THR A 148 -1.70 6.17 15.51
C THR A 148 -0.32 6.77 15.65
N ALA A 149 -0.04 7.89 14.97
CA ALA A 149 1.18 8.66 15.16
C ALA A 149 1.33 9.18 16.61
N SER A 150 0.22 9.33 17.33
CA SER A 150 0.18 9.74 18.74
C SER A 150 0.24 8.56 19.74
N GLY A 151 0.42 7.33 19.26
CA GLY A 151 0.65 6.14 20.10
C GLY A 151 -0.52 5.17 20.19
N ARG A 152 -1.63 5.38 19.48
CA ARG A 152 -2.65 4.34 19.29
C ARG A 152 -2.05 3.20 18.46
N GLN A 153 -2.17 1.96 18.93
CA GLN A 153 -1.71 0.81 18.17
C GLN A 153 -2.66 0.52 17.00
N SER A 154 -2.09 0.22 15.84
CA SER A 154 -2.81 -0.41 14.73
C SER A 154 -3.19 -1.86 15.07
N ARG A 155 -4.15 -2.45 14.34
CA ARG A 155 -4.53 -3.86 14.55
C ARG A 155 -3.34 -4.83 14.45
N SER A 156 -2.40 -4.61 13.53
CA SER A 156 -1.27 -5.51 13.33
C SER A 156 -0.26 -5.41 14.46
N GLU A 157 -0.09 -4.22 15.06
CA GLU A 157 0.72 -4.06 16.27
C GLU A 157 0.08 -4.74 17.49
N ALA A 158 -1.23 -4.60 17.66
CA ALA A 158 -1.95 -5.25 18.77
C ALA A 158 -1.86 -6.78 18.72
N HIS A 159 -1.84 -7.37 17.53
CA HIS A 159 -1.64 -8.82 17.33
C HIS A 159 -0.16 -9.24 17.27
N GLY A 160 0.77 -8.28 17.32
CA GLY A 160 2.21 -8.56 17.27
C GLY A 160 2.76 -8.94 15.89
N PHE A 161 2.02 -8.70 14.81
CA PHE A 161 2.44 -8.94 13.42
C PHE A 161 3.52 -7.97 12.94
N GLY A 162 4.14 -8.29 11.81
CA GLY A 162 5.05 -7.40 11.08
C GLY A 162 6.55 -7.66 11.22
N ALA A 163 6.98 -8.67 11.97
CA ALA A 163 8.39 -9.07 12.01
C ALA A 163 8.85 -9.77 10.72
N GLU A 164 7.95 -10.53 10.09
CA GLU A 164 8.24 -11.35 8.90
C GLU A 164 8.07 -10.58 7.58
N GLU A 165 7.55 -9.36 7.63
CA GLU A 165 7.15 -8.57 6.45
C GLU A 165 8.04 -7.33 6.22
N PHE A 166 9.10 -7.18 7.01
CA PHE A 166 10.21 -6.29 6.66
C PHE A 166 11.18 -7.04 5.75
N VAL A 167 11.00 -6.89 4.44
CA VAL A 167 11.69 -7.64 3.40
C VAL A 167 12.48 -6.69 2.51
N PRO A 168 13.80 -6.53 2.71
CA PRO A 168 14.63 -5.74 1.82
C PRO A 168 14.60 -6.27 0.38
N TRP A 169 14.74 -5.37 -0.58
CA TRP A 169 14.78 -5.79 -1.98
C TRP A 169 16.04 -6.60 -2.29
N MET A 170 15.85 -7.90 -2.52
CA MET A 170 16.87 -8.76 -3.12
C MET A 170 16.84 -8.55 -4.64
N LEU A 171 17.93 -8.05 -5.21
CA LEU A 171 18.06 -7.87 -6.66
C LEU A 171 17.87 -9.21 -7.38
N GLY A 172 16.97 -9.23 -8.37
CA GLY A 172 16.51 -10.43 -9.08
C GLY A 172 15.01 -10.38 -9.44
N ALA A 173 14.42 -11.50 -9.83
CA ALA A 173 13.01 -11.62 -10.26
C ALA A 173 11.95 -11.42 -9.14
N VAL A 174 12.14 -10.44 -8.25
CA VAL A 174 11.14 -9.96 -7.28
C VAL A 174 10.25 -8.95 -8.01
N MET A 175 9.14 -9.43 -8.59
CA MET A 175 8.14 -8.62 -9.29
C MET A 175 6.73 -8.90 -8.80
#